data_AF-A0AAV8VCQ1-F1
#
_entry.id   AF-A0AAV8VCQ1-F1
#
_cell.length_a   1.000
_cell.length_b   1.000
_cell.length_c   1.000
_cell.angle_alpha   90.00
_cell.angle_beta   90.00
_cell.angle_gamma   90.00
#
_symmetry.space_group_name_H-M   'P 1'
#
loop_
_entity.id
_entity.type
_entity.pdbx_description
1 polymer ?
#
loop_
_entity_poly.entity_id
_entity_poly.type
_entity_poly.pdbx_seq_one_letter_code
_entity_poly.pdbx_strand_id
1 'polypeptide(L)'
;IFTEEISPKLEKLREERAEYLEYQRVIRELEHMHGLFSVWKFNQSKQAVANAEKELECERKQIKQLEEDTEKNNQSLEQLAQELTKMNNNTQSGHNIKLQELEVELKEKEKQEAKTNASIKTIKDNLNTEEKKKNQLIQNLEDDSKILQAKEEELNNVKSLFESLKENDAKDNDAFAMSQKSLRQLVLLMNARENAAKASTESKQALMQLTFCQTQLKEKQRELESNSVDYEKDQTNLTNKQKEVNALEVSMKKLNFSEEQLNTLIEKKRALNQDIRGLREKLEHFEARRPYTKFCYTDPEVNFNKHEVKGVVCRLIKCEDSKSCVALETAAGARVSFITYK
;
A
#
# COMPACT_ATOMS: atom_id res chain seq x y z
N ILE A 1 -47.65 4.46 128.84
CA ILE A 1 -48.75 4.05 127.91
C ILE A 1 -49.18 5.17 126.95
N PHE A 2 -49.82 6.27 127.42
CA PHE A 2 -50.29 7.32 126.50
C PHE A 2 -49.18 8.10 125.79
N THR A 3 -48.08 8.40 126.49
CA THR A 3 -46.95 9.16 125.95
C THR A 3 -45.92 8.30 125.20
N GLU A 4 -45.74 7.05 125.62
CA GLU A 4 -44.67 6.17 125.09
C GLU A 4 -45.08 5.34 123.86
N GLU A 5 -46.36 5.00 123.69
CA GLU A 5 -46.78 4.10 122.59
C GLU A 5 -47.78 4.72 121.61
N ILE A 6 -48.61 5.66 122.07
CA ILE A 6 -49.71 6.23 121.26
C ILE A 6 -49.25 7.48 120.50
N SER A 7 -48.49 8.38 121.15
CA SER A 7 -47.97 9.61 120.53
C SER A 7 -47.09 9.37 119.28
N PRO A 8 -46.08 8.48 119.29
CA PRO A 8 -45.22 8.26 118.12
C PRO A 8 -45.96 7.61 116.95
N LYS A 9 -46.98 6.77 117.22
CA LYS A 9 -47.84 6.20 116.17
C LYS A 9 -48.73 7.27 115.53
N LEU A 10 -49.20 8.24 116.31
CA LEU A 10 -49.98 9.38 115.83
C LEU A 10 -49.15 10.35 115.00
N GLU A 11 -47.89 10.59 115.39
CA GLU A 11 -46.93 11.37 114.62
C GLU A 11 -46.60 10.68 113.29
N LYS A 12 -46.31 9.38 113.31
CA LYS A 12 -46.08 8.59 112.09
C LYS A 12 -47.30 8.62 111.14
N LEU A 13 -48.52 8.49 111.66
CA LEU A 13 -49.73 8.61 110.83
C LEU A 13 -49.93 10.03 110.26
N ARG A 14 -49.47 11.06 110.96
CA ARG A 14 -49.48 12.45 110.44
C ARG A 14 -48.44 12.63 109.34
N GLU A 15 -47.25 12.06 109.49
CA GLU A 15 -46.19 12.05 108.48
C GLU A 15 -46.62 11.28 107.23
N GLU A 16 -47.11 10.04 107.38
CA GLU A 16 -47.63 9.23 106.26
C GLU A 16 -48.77 9.95 105.53
N ARG A 17 -49.64 10.66 106.26
CA ARG A 17 -50.69 11.50 105.65
C ARG A 17 -50.10 12.70 104.89
N ALA A 18 -49.08 13.36 105.42
CA ALA A 18 -48.41 14.47 104.76
C ALA A 18 -47.70 14.00 103.47
N GLU A 19 -46.99 12.88 103.53
CA GLU A 19 -46.35 12.25 102.37
C GLU A 19 -47.37 11.86 101.29
N TYR A 20 -48.52 11.30 101.69
CA TYR A 20 -49.59 10.97 100.75
C TYR A 20 -50.19 12.21 100.07
N LEU A 21 -50.39 13.31 100.80
CA LEU A 21 -50.87 14.57 100.22
C LEU A 21 -49.86 15.18 99.24
N GLU A 22 -48.56 15.10 99.55
CA GLU A 22 -47.49 15.51 98.64
C GLU A 22 -47.46 14.63 97.37
N TYR A 23 -47.58 13.31 97.51
CA TYR A 23 -47.70 12.39 96.38
C TYR A 23 -48.90 12.74 95.48
N GLN A 24 -50.06 13.02 96.06
CA GLN A 24 -51.24 13.48 95.30
C GLN A 24 -51.02 14.84 94.62
N ARG A 25 -50.21 15.73 95.20
CA ARG A 25 -49.82 16.99 94.52
C ARG A 25 -48.96 16.68 93.31
N VAL A 26 -47.92 15.86 93.48
CA VAL A 26 -47.00 15.46 92.39
C VAL A 26 -47.74 14.75 91.26
N ILE A 27 -48.69 13.85 91.55
CA ILE A 27 -49.51 13.20 90.51
C ILE A 27 -50.28 14.25 89.70
N ARG A 28 -50.96 15.18 90.36
CA ARG A 28 -51.73 16.23 89.65
C ARG A 28 -50.85 17.12 88.79
N GLU A 29 -49.65 17.45 89.27
CA GLU A 29 -48.66 18.20 88.49
C GLU A 29 -48.16 17.38 87.28
N LEU A 30 -47.88 16.09 87.46
CA LEU A 30 -47.49 15.18 86.37
C LEU A 30 -48.59 15.04 85.32
N GLU A 31 -49.84 14.88 85.73
CA GLU A 31 -51.00 14.82 84.82
C GLU A 31 -51.15 16.12 84.03
N HIS A 32 -51.00 17.26 84.69
CA HIS A 32 -51.02 18.57 84.02
C HIS A 32 -49.89 18.71 82.99
N MET A 33 -48.66 18.37 83.36
CA MET A 33 -47.50 18.40 82.47
C MET A 33 -47.64 17.41 81.31
N HIS A 34 -48.22 16.24 81.55
CA HIS A 34 -48.50 15.26 80.51
C HIS A 34 -49.54 15.76 79.50
N GLY A 35 -50.59 16.44 80.00
CA GLY A 35 -51.56 17.13 79.16
C GLY A 35 -50.91 18.20 78.28
N LEU A 36 -50.07 19.07 78.88
CA LEU A 36 -49.33 20.10 78.14
C LEU A 36 -48.40 19.51 77.08
N PHE A 37 -47.66 18.46 77.43
CA PHE A 37 -46.77 17.76 76.51
C PHE A 37 -47.51 17.11 75.33
N SER A 38 -48.68 16.52 75.59
CA SER A 38 -49.54 15.94 74.55
C SER A 38 -50.05 17.02 73.58
N VAL A 39 -50.48 18.17 74.11
CA VAL A 39 -50.88 19.33 73.29
C VAL A 39 -49.71 19.87 72.47
N TRP A 40 -48.53 20.01 73.08
CA TRP A 40 -47.32 20.45 72.39
C TRP A 40 -46.93 19.49 71.26
N LYS A 41 -46.94 18.17 71.50
CA LYS A 41 -46.67 17.15 70.48
C LYS A 41 -47.67 17.22 69.32
N PHE A 42 -48.96 17.40 69.63
CA PHE A 42 -49.99 17.56 68.61
C PHE A 42 -49.73 18.81 67.77
N ASN A 43 -49.42 19.95 68.40
CA ASN A 43 -49.14 21.19 67.69
C ASN A 43 -47.87 21.10 66.82
N GLN A 44 -46.80 20.48 67.33
CA GLN A 44 -45.57 20.23 66.58
C GLN A 44 -45.84 19.35 65.36
N SER A 45 -46.61 18.27 65.53
CA SER A 45 -46.97 17.37 64.43
C SER A 45 -47.83 18.10 63.39
N LYS A 46 -48.79 18.93 63.83
CA LYS A 46 -49.61 19.75 62.95
C LYS A 46 -48.78 20.74 62.13
N GLN A 47 -47.78 21.37 62.75
CA GLN A 47 -46.87 22.28 62.05
C GLN A 47 -45.96 21.54 61.05
N ALA A 48 -45.48 20.35 61.41
CA ALA A 48 -44.68 19.52 60.51
C ALA A 48 -45.49 19.11 59.26
N VAL A 49 -46.75 18.71 59.44
CA VAL A 49 -47.66 18.39 58.33
C VAL A 49 -47.89 19.62 57.44
N ALA A 50 -48.20 20.78 58.03
CA ALA A 50 -48.41 22.01 57.25
C ALA A 50 -47.18 22.46 56.46
N ASN A 51 -45.97 22.23 56.99
CA ASN A 51 -44.73 22.52 56.26
C ASN A 51 -44.51 21.52 55.12
N ALA A 52 -44.72 20.22 55.37
CA ALA A 52 -44.61 19.19 54.36
C ALA A 52 -45.62 19.38 53.22
N GLU A 53 -46.85 19.84 53.52
CA GLU A 53 -47.85 20.18 52.50
C GLU A 53 -47.39 21.33 51.59
N LYS A 54 -46.78 22.38 52.16
CA LYS A 54 -46.24 23.51 51.38
C LYS A 54 -45.07 23.08 50.50
N GLU A 55 -44.15 22.28 51.02
CA GLU A 55 -43.04 21.73 50.25
C GLU A 55 -43.57 20.88 49.09
N LEU A 56 -44.54 20.01 49.36
CA LEU A 56 -45.17 19.15 48.36
C LEU A 56 -45.90 19.96 47.27
N GLU A 57 -46.57 21.06 47.63
CA GLU A 57 -47.14 21.98 46.65
C GLU A 57 -46.08 22.70 45.79
N CYS A 58 -44.94 23.07 46.38
CA CYS A 58 -43.83 23.67 45.65
C CYS A 58 -43.24 22.69 44.62
N GLU A 59 -42.94 21.46 45.06
CA GLU A 59 -42.42 20.40 44.19
C GLU A 59 -43.41 20.07 43.07
N ARG A 60 -44.72 19.99 43.37
CA ARG A 60 -45.75 19.78 42.34
C ARG A 60 -45.79 20.89 41.30
N LYS A 61 -45.53 22.14 41.68
CA LYS A 61 -45.45 23.26 40.71
C LYS A 61 -44.20 23.15 39.85
N GLN A 62 -43.06 22.77 40.43
CA GLN A 62 -41.81 22.57 39.68
C GLN A 62 -41.95 21.42 38.67
N ILE A 63 -42.55 20.30 39.07
CA ILE A 63 -42.81 19.16 38.16
C ILE A 63 -43.64 19.62 36.95
N LYS A 64 -44.73 20.37 37.18
CA LYS A 64 -45.57 20.88 36.08
C LYS A 64 -44.81 21.81 35.14
N GLN A 65 -43.96 22.69 35.67
CA GLN A 65 -43.12 23.57 34.85
C GLN A 65 -42.14 22.77 33.98
N LEU A 66 -41.50 21.75 34.55
CA LEU A 66 -40.59 20.86 33.81
C LEU A 66 -41.31 20.06 32.73
N GLU A 67 -42.54 19.60 32.99
CA GLU A 67 -43.38 18.93 31.99
C GLU A 67 -43.72 19.87 30.82
N GLU A 68 -44.13 21.12 31.10
CA GLU A 68 -44.41 22.12 30.07
C GLU A 68 -43.18 22.48 29.24
N ASP A 69 -42.00 22.59 29.85
CA ASP A 69 -40.77 22.89 29.15
C ASP A 69 -40.27 21.71 28.31
N THR A 70 -40.47 20.48 28.79
CA THR A 70 -40.17 19.27 28.01
C THR A 70 -41.02 19.20 26.74
N GLU A 71 -42.31 19.54 26.85
CA GLU A 71 -43.23 19.56 25.71
C GLU A 71 -42.82 20.63 24.67
N LYS A 72 -42.48 21.85 25.11
CA LYS A 72 -41.97 22.91 24.20
C LYS A 72 -40.67 22.52 23.51
N ASN A 73 -39.77 21.86 24.23
CA ASN A 73 -38.51 21.39 23.66
C ASN A 73 -38.73 20.30 22.60
N ASN A 74 -39.65 19.36 22.85
CA ASN A 74 -40.01 18.32 21.89
C ASN A 74 -40.60 18.92 20.61
N GLN A 75 -41.52 19.88 20.72
CA GLN A 75 -42.09 20.58 19.56
C GLN A 75 -41.02 21.32 18.74
N SER A 76 -40.04 21.93 19.43
CA SER A 76 -38.92 22.62 18.78
C SER A 76 -37.98 21.63 18.06
N LEU A 77 -37.73 20.46 18.65
CA LEU A 77 -36.96 19.39 18.02
C LEU A 77 -37.63 18.85 16.76
N GLU A 78 -38.96 18.68 16.77
CA GLU A 78 -39.71 18.25 15.59
C GLU A 78 -39.62 19.27 14.46
N GLN A 79 -39.74 20.57 14.76
CA GLN A 79 -39.58 21.63 13.78
C GLN A 79 -38.18 21.63 13.16
N LEU A 80 -37.14 21.54 13.97
CA LEU A 80 -35.75 21.46 13.50
C LEU A 80 -35.51 20.20 12.66
N ALA A 81 -36.07 19.05 13.03
CA ALA A 81 -35.98 17.83 12.24
C ALA A 81 -36.65 17.99 10.85
N GLN A 82 -37.81 18.65 10.79
CA GLN A 82 -38.47 18.96 9.52
C GLN A 82 -37.64 19.93 8.65
N GLU A 83 -36.98 20.92 9.25
CA GLU A 83 -36.08 21.81 8.52
C GLU A 83 -34.84 21.07 7.98
N LEU A 84 -34.23 20.21 8.80
CA LEU A 84 -33.10 19.38 8.37
C LEU A 84 -33.46 18.45 7.20
N THR A 85 -34.64 17.81 7.25
CA THR A 85 -35.09 16.95 6.15
C THR A 85 -35.33 17.74 4.86
N LYS A 86 -35.93 18.94 4.95
CA LYS A 86 -36.09 19.84 3.79
C LYS A 86 -34.75 20.27 3.21
N MET A 87 -33.80 20.67 4.05
CA MET A 87 -32.45 21.06 3.62
C MET A 87 -31.71 19.89 2.96
N ASN A 88 -31.80 18.69 3.53
CA ASN A 88 -31.17 17.50 2.97
C ASN A 88 -31.78 17.08 1.63
N ASN A 89 -33.10 17.18 1.47
CA ASN A 89 -33.76 16.89 0.20
C ASN A 89 -33.36 17.89 -0.89
N ASN A 90 -33.20 19.17 -0.54
CA ASN A 90 -32.76 20.21 -1.48
C ASN A 90 -31.29 20.04 -1.90
N THR A 91 -30.39 19.61 -1.01
CA THR A 91 -28.99 19.34 -1.35
C THR A 91 -28.84 18.07 -2.18
N GLN A 92 -29.60 17.00 -1.89
CA GLN A 92 -29.49 15.74 -2.63
C GLN A 92 -30.08 15.80 -4.04
N SER A 93 -31.13 16.59 -4.28
CA SER A 93 -31.83 16.61 -5.58
C SER A 93 -31.20 17.53 -6.63
N GLY A 94 -30.74 18.73 -6.24
CA GLY A 94 -30.30 19.73 -7.23
C GLY A 94 -28.80 19.77 -7.51
N HIS A 95 -27.97 19.56 -6.49
CA HIS A 95 -26.51 19.71 -6.62
C HIS A 95 -25.85 18.42 -7.09
N ASN A 96 -26.35 17.25 -6.67
CA ASN A 96 -25.72 15.97 -7.02
C ASN A 96 -25.85 15.67 -8.52
N ILE A 97 -27.02 15.94 -9.13
CA ILE A 97 -27.25 15.66 -10.56
C ILE A 97 -26.36 16.53 -11.45
N LYS A 98 -26.31 17.85 -11.21
CA LYS A 98 -25.43 18.76 -11.98
C LYS A 98 -23.95 18.43 -11.81
N LEU A 99 -23.55 18.03 -10.61
CA LEU A 99 -22.16 17.66 -10.32
C LEU A 99 -21.79 16.35 -11.03
N GLN A 100 -22.70 15.37 -11.06
CA GLN A 100 -22.53 14.14 -11.84
C GLN A 100 -22.46 14.41 -13.35
N GLU A 101 -23.32 15.28 -13.90
CA GLU A 101 -23.27 15.69 -15.30
C GLU A 101 -21.92 16.33 -15.66
N LEU A 102 -21.46 17.27 -14.83
CA LEU A 102 -20.15 17.91 -15.00
C LEU A 102 -18.99 16.92 -14.87
N GLU A 103 -19.07 15.95 -13.97
CA GLU A 103 -18.05 14.91 -13.81
C GLU A 103 -17.98 13.99 -15.04
N VAL A 104 -19.13 13.65 -15.63
CA VAL A 104 -19.21 12.87 -16.87
C VAL A 104 -18.64 13.67 -18.04
N GLU A 105 -18.99 14.96 -18.16
CA GLU A 105 -18.47 15.82 -19.22
C GLU A 105 -16.94 16.00 -19.10
N LEU A 106 -16.44 16.20 -17.88
CA LEU A 106 -15.00 16.31 -17.61
C LEU A 106 -14.25 15.04 -18.00
N LYS A 107 -14.75 13.86 -17.60
CA LYS A 107 -14.16 12.57 -17.99
C LYS A 107 -14.13 12.35 -19.49
N GLU A 108 -15.18 12.76 -20.21
CA GLU A 108 -15.23 12.64 -21.67
C GLU A 108 -14.20 13.58 -22.32
N LYS A 109 -14.04 14.80 -21.81
CA LYS A 109 -13.03 15.76 -22.28
C LYS A 109 -11.60 15.28 -22.00
N GLU A 110 -11.31 14.78 -20.81
CA GLU A 110 -10.00 14.19 -20.46
C GLU A 110 -9.64 13.02 -21.39
N LYS A 111 -10.61 12.16 -21.69
CA LYS A 111 -10.43 11.04 -22.63
C LYS A 111 -10.14 11.52 -24.05
N GLN A 112 -10.82 12.57 -24.50
CA GLN A 112 -10.56 13.19 -25.81
C GLN A 112 -9.16 13.79 -25.86
N GLU A 113 -8.76 14.52 -24.81
CA GLU A 113 -7.42 15.10 -24.69
C GLU A 113 -6.31 14.03 -24.70
N ALA A 114 -6.49 12.93 -23.97
CA ALA A 114 -5.53 11.83 -23.97
C ALA A 114 -5.36 11.21 -25.37
N LYS A 115 -6.47 11.05 -26.12
CA LYS A 115 -6.44 10.54 -27.50
C LYS A 115 -5.73 11.51 -28.45
N THR A 116 -6.03 12.80 -28.37
CA THR A 116 -5.39 13.81 -29.24
C THR A 116 -3.91 13.95 -28.92
N ASN A 117 -3.53 13.95 -27.64
CA ASN A 117 -2.12 13.98 -27.22
C ASN A 117 -1.34 12.76 -27.70
N ALA A 118 -1.93 11.56 -27.63
CA ALA A 118 -1.31 10.35 -28.19
C ALA A 118 -1.09 10.48 -29.71
N SER A 119 -2.11 10.95 -30.45
CA SER A 119 -2.01 11.18 -31.90
C SER A 119 -0.94 12.22 -32.25
N ILE A 120 -0.91 13.35 -31.54
CA ILE A 120 0.11 14.41 -31.72
C ILE A 120 1.51 13.83 -31.49
N LYS A 121 1.70 13.02 -30.44
CA LYS A 121 2.98 12.39 -30.16
C LYS A 121 3.43 11.46 -31.29
N THR A 122 2.53 10.61 -31.78
CA THR A 122 2.81 9.73 -32.93
C THR A 122 3.16 10.52 -34.19
N ILE A 123 2.41 11.59 -34.49
CA ILE A 123 2.69 12.45 -35.66
C ILE A 123 4.06 13.13 -35.50
N LYS A 124 4.39 13.62 -34.30
CA LYS A 124 5.67 14.27 -34.02
C LYS A 124 6.86 13.30 -34.14
N ASP A 125 6.71 12.08 -33.64
CA ASP A 125 7.74 11.04 -33.78
C ASP A 125 7.94 10.67 -35.25
N ASN A 126 6.85 10.52 -36.01
CA ASN A 126 6.91 10.28 -37.46
C ASN A 126 7.61 11.44 -38.20
N LEU A 127 7.27 12.69 -37.88
CA LEU A 127 7.87 13.88 -38.48
C LEU A 127 9.39 13.91 -38.22
N ASN A 128 9.82 13.63 -36.99
CA ASN A 128 11.25 13.52 -36.65
C ASN A 128 11.96 12.40 -37.43
N THR A 129 11.30 11.27 -37.68
CA THR A 129 11.89 10.19 -38.50
C THR A 129 12.01 10.57 -39.97
N GLU A 130 10.99 11.23 -40.54
CA GLU A 130 11.02 11.70 -41.92
C GLU A 130 12.04 12.83 -42.11
N GLU A 131 12.20 13.70 -41.13
CA GLU A 131 13.22 14.76 -41.15
C GLU A 131 14.64 14.17 -41.14
N LYS A 132 14.89 13.12 -40.34
CA LYS A 132 16.16 12.39 -40.38
C LYS A 132 16.41 11.72 -41.73
N LYS A 133 15.40 11.06 -42.31
CA LYS A 133 15.49 10.45 -43.65
C LYS A 133 15.78 11.49 -44.73
N LYS A 134 15.10 12.64 -44.68
CA LYS A 134 15.35 13.76 -45.58
C LYS A 134 16.80 14.23 -45.50
N ASN A 135 17.33 14.41 -44.30
CA ASN A 135 18.72 14.85 -44.11
C ASN A 135 19.73 13.81 -44.63
N GLN A 136 19.46 12.51 -44.44
CA GLN A 136 20.28 11.43 -45.02
C GLN A 136 20.23 11.43 -46.56
N LEU A 137 19.05 11.61 -47.15
CA LEU A 137 18.91 11.69 -48.60
C LEU A 137 19.64 12.90 -49.19
N ILE A 138 19.63 14.04 -48.50
CA ILE A 138 20.39 15.23 -48.90
C ILE A 138 21.90 14.92 -48.89
N GLN A 139 22.43 14.30 -47.83
CA GLN A 139 23.84 13.90 -47.76
C GLN A 139 24.22 12.93 -48.89
N ASN A 140 23.39 11.91 -49.13
CA ASN A 140 23.63 10.96 -50.22
C ASN A 140 23.64 11.66 -51.59
N LEU A 141 22.70 12.59 -51.85
CA LEU A 141 22.68 13.35 -53.09
C LEU A 141 23.92 14.25 -53.26
N GLU A 142 24.41 14.86 -52.18
CA GLU A 142 25.64 15.64 -52.21
C GLU A 142 26.87 14.77 -52.51
N ASP A 143 26.94 13.57 -51.95
CA ASP A 143 28.03 12.63 -52.20
C ASP A 143 27.97 12.03 -53.61
N ASP A 144 26.78 11.64 -54.07
CA ASP A 144 26.54 11.18 -55.45
C ASP A 144 26.89 12.26 -56.47
N SER A 145 26.56 13.52 -56.18
CA SER A 145 26.95 14.69 -56.99
C SER A 145 28.47 14.82 -57.13
N LYS A 146 29.22 14.70 -56.03
CA LYS A 146 30.70 14.74 -56.05
C LYS A 146 31.27 13.58 -56.85
N ILE A 147 30.71 12.37 -56.67
CA ILE A 147 31.14 11.18 -57.40
C ILE A 147 30.88 11.36 -58.90
N LEU A 148 29.72 11.89 -59.27
CA LEU A 148 29.34 12.14 -60.65
C LEU A 148 30.28 13.16 -61.30
N GLN A 149 30.60 14.27 -60.63
CA GLN A 149 31.59 15.23 -61.10
C GLN A 149 32.97 14.59 -61.33
N ALA A 150 33.47 13.80 -60.37
CA ALA A 150 34.73 13.09 -60.52
C ALA A 150 34.71 12.11 -61.71
N LYS A 151 33.59 11.42 -61.94
CA LYS A 151 33.44 10.53 -63.10
C LYS A 151 33.31 11.26 -64.43
N GLU A 152 32.69 12.43 -64.46
CA GLU A 152 32.65 13.29 -65.64
C GLU A 152 34.05 13.81 -66.01
N GLU A 153 34.87 14.18 -65.02
CA GLU A 153 36.26 14.56 -65.21
C GLU A 153 37.11 13.39 -65.76
N GLU A 154 37.00 12.20 -65.15
CA GLU A 154 37.64 10.98 -65.66
C GLU A 154 37.22 10.69 -67.11
N LEU A 155 35.93 10.82 -67.42
CA LEU A 155 35.39 10.55 -68.75
C LEU A 155 35.86 11.57 -69.79
N ASN A 156 35.97 12.85 -69.40
CA ASN A 156 36.55 13.88 -70.26
C ASN A 156 38.05 13.65 -70.52
N ASN A 157 38.80 13.19 -69.51
CA ASN A 157 40.20 12.79 -69.67
C ASN A 157 40.34 11.56 -70.60
N VAL A 158 39.46 10.57 -70.48
CA VAL A 158 39.44 9.41 -71.38
C VAL A 158 39.05 9.82 -72.80
N LYS A 159 38.09 10.75 -72.96
CA LYS A 159 37.72 11.29 -74.27
C LYS A 159 38.87 12.03 -74.94
N SER A 160 39.58 12.90 -74.22
CA SER A 160 40.72 13.62 -74.78
C SER A 160 41.88 12.68 -75.14
N LEU A 161 42.15 11.68 -74.30
CA LEU A 161 43.07 10.58 -74.63
C LEU A 161 42.62 9.84 -75.89
N PHE A 162 41.34 9.47 -76.00
CA PHE A 162 40.81 8.76 -77.16
C PHE A 162 40.89 9.59 -78.44
N GLU A 163 40.59 10.89 -78.39
CA GLU A 163 40.73 11.80 -79.53
C GLU A 163 42.19 11.92 -79.97
N SER A 164 43.12 12.06 -79.01
CA SER A 164 44.56 12.08 -79.30
C SER A 164 45.04 10.76 -79.94
N LEU A 165 44.53 9.63 -79.45
CA LEU A 165 44.89 8.30 -79.93
C LEU A 165 44.32 8.05 -81.34
N LYS A 166 43.11 8.55 -81.60
CA LYS A 166 42.48 8.52 -82.94
C LYS A 166 43.21 9.41 -83.95
N GLU A 167 43.68 10.59 -83.53
CA GLU A 167 44.48 11.47 -84.38
C GLU A 167 45.86 10.84 -84.68
N ASN A 168 46.47 10.19 -83.68
CA ASN A 168 47.71 9.44 -83.87
C ASN A 168 47.51 8.21 -84.77
N ASP A 169 46.43 7.45 -84.61
CA ASP A 169 46.12 6.29 -85.45
C ASP A 169 45.83 6.68 -86.91
N ALA A 170 45.26 7.87 -87.15
CA ALA A 170 45.12 8.44 -88.49
C ALA A 170 46.50 8.79 -89.11
N LYS A 171 47.39 9.42 -88.33
CA LYS A 171 48.76 9.73 -88.75
C LYS A 171 49.58 8.46 -89.01
N ASP A 172 49.43 7.45 -88.16
CA ASP A 172 50.11 6.16 -88.28
C ASP A 172 49.56 5.36 -89.49
N ASN A 173 48.26 5.43 -89.78
CA ASN A 173 47.68 4.85 -90.99
C ASN A 173 48.15 5.54 -92.27
N ASP A 174 48.30 6.86 -92.29
CA ASP A 174 48.85 7.59 -93.44
C ASP A 174 50.34 7.28 -93.66
N ALA A 175 51.12 7.18 -92.56
CA ALA A 175 52.50 6.71 -92.59
C ALA A 175 52.61 5.24 -93.04
N PHE A 176 51.65 4.40 -92.61
CA PHE A 176 51.54 3.01 -93.01
C PHE A 176 51.16 2.85 -94.49
N ALA A 177 50.28 3.68 -95.04
CA ALA A 177 49.94 3.67 -96.47
C ALA A 177 51.15 4.05 -97.35
N MET A 178 52.00 4.96 -96.88
CA MET A 178 53.27 5.32 -97.53
C MET A 178 54.32 4.19 -97.43
N SER A 179 54.38 3.52 -96.29
CA SER A 179 55.22 2.33 -96.05
C SER A 179 54.74 1.10 -96.85
N GLN A 180 53.44 0.91 -97.02
CA GLN A 180 52.82 -0.24 -97.70
C GLN A 180 53.13 -0.29 -99.21
N LYS A 181 53.40 0.86 -99.85
CA LYS A 181 53.95 0.91 -101.21
C LYS A 181 55.39 0.39 -101.30
N SER A 182 56.18 0.60 -100.26
CA SER A 182 57.58 0.12 -100.18
C SER A 182 57.65 -1.34 -99.71
N LEU A 183 56.71 -1.78 -98.87
CA LEU A 183 56.74 -3.09 -98.22
C LEU A 183 56.02 -4.19 -99.03
N ARG A 184 55.34 -3.86 -100.13
CA ARG A 184 54.74 -4.87 -101.04
C ARG A 184 55.76 -5.85 -101.66
N GLN A 185 57.05 -5.51 -101.61
CA GLN A 185 58.16 -6.39 -101.99
C GLN A 185 58.68 -7.29 -100.85
N LEU A 186 58.26 -7.07 -99.59
CA LEU A 186 58.84 -7.73 -98.42
C LEU A 186 57.87 -8.64 -97.63
N VAL A 187 56.61 -8.78 -98.07
CA VAL A 187 55.53 -9.44 -97.31
C VAL A 187 55.64 -10.97 -97.23
N LEU A 188 56.51 -11.63 -98.02
CA LEU A 188 56.68 -13.09 -97.87
C LEU A 188 57.31 -13.50 -96.53
N LEU A 189 57.94 -12.57 -95.80
CA LEU A 189 58.57 -12.80 -94.48
C LEU A 189 57.68 -12.40 -93.28
N MET A 190 56.52 -11.76 -93.50
CA MET A 190 55.75 -11.08 -92.45
C MET A 190 54.72 -11.99 -91.74
N ASN A 191 54.30 -13.10 -92.38
CA ASN A 191 53.32 -14.04 -91.83
C ASN A 191 53.81 -14.82 -90.59
N ALA A 192 55.14 -14.94 -90.38
CA ALA A 192 55.69 -15.57 -89.19
C ALA A 192 55.70 -14.65 -87.95
N ARG A 193 55.60 -13.33 -88.14
CA ARG A 193 55.69 -12.32 -87.07
C ARG A 193 54.32 -11.99 -86.46
N GLU A 194 53.25 -12.07 -87.24
CA GLU A 194 51.88 -11.81 -86.78
C GLU A 194 51.41 -12.85 -85.74
N ASN A 195 51.77 -14.12 -85.93
CA ASN A 195 51.46 -15.20 -84.99
C ASN A 195 52.22 -15.06 -83.66
N ALA A 196 53.45 -14.50 -83.68
CA ALA A 196 54.21 -14.23 -82.46
C ALA A 196 53.60 -13.07 -81.63
N ALA A 197 52.95 -12.09 -82.27
CA ALA A 197 52.28 -10.99 -81.59
C ALA A 197 50.98 -11.44 -80.90
N LYS A 198 50.16 -12.27 -81.57
CA LYS A 198 48.92 -12.85 -81.00
C LYS A 198 49.19 -13.73 -79.78
N ALA A 199 50.20 -14.59 -79.85
CA ALA A 199 50.62 -15.41 -78.72
C ALA A 199 51.13 -14.58 -77.52
N SER A 200 51.74 -13.42 -77.76
CA SER A 200 52.22 -12.51 -76.70
C SER A 200 51.06 -11.78 -75.99
N THR A 201 50.01 -11.40 -76.72
CA THR A 201 48.82 -10.78 -76.11
C THR A 201 47.99 -11.78 -75.31
N GLU A 202 47.83 -13.00 -75.80
CA GLU A 202 47.13 -14.08 -75.08
C GLU A 202 47.89 -14.48 -73.81
N SER A 203 49.22 -14.55 -73.88
CA SER A 203 50.08 -14.81 -72.72
C SER A 203 49.91 -13.74 -71.63
N LYS A 204 49.84 -12.44 -72.00
CA LYS A 204 49.61 -11.35 -71.05
C LYS A 204 48.21 -11.36 -70.44
N GLN A 205 47.18 -11.68 -71.23
CA GLN A 205 45.81 -11.83 -70.72
C GLN A 205 45.70 -13.00 -69.74
N ALA A 206 46.30 -14.14 -70.07
CA ALA A 206 46.35 -15.30 -69.18
C ALA A 206 47.13 -15.00 -67.89
N LEU A 207 48.25 -14.28 -67.96
CA LEU A 207 49.02 -13.83 -66.79
C LEU A 207 48.20 -12.90 -65.88
N MET A 208 47.44 -11.96 -66.46
CA MET A 208 46.60 -11.04 -65.69
C MET A 208 45.41 -11.74 -65.03
N GLN A 209 44.80 -12.73 -65.69
CA GLN A 209 43.77 -13.57 -65.08
C GLN A 209 44.36 -14.45 -63.96
N LEU A 210 45.56 -14.99 -64.17
CA LEU A 210 46.25 -15.81 -63.19
C LEU A 210 46.62 -15.01 -61.94
N THR A 211 47.12 -13.77 -62.08
CA THR A 211 47.41 -12.91 -60.92
C THR A 211 46.13 -12.51 -60.18
N PHE A 212 45.03 -12.23 -60.89
CA PHE A 212 43.72 -11.94 -60.27
C PHE A 212 43.16 -13.13 -59.48
N CYS A 213 43.21 -14.34 -60.06
CA CYS A 213 42.79 -15.55 -59.35
C CYS A 213 43.70 -15.83 -58.13
N GLN A 214 45.00 -15.58 -58.24
CA GLN A 214 45.93 -15.73 -57.12
C GLN A 214 45.67 -14.72 -55.99
N THR A 215 45.31 -13.46 -56.29
CA THR A 215 44.96 -12.48 -55.25
C THR A 215 43.65 -12.84 -54.57
N GLN A 216 42.62 -13.24 -55.32
CA GLN A 216 41.35 -13.67 -54.73
C GLN A 216 41.51 -14.92 -53.87
N LEU A 217 42.35 -15.87 -54.28
CA LEU A 217 42.61 -17.08 -53.52
C LEU A 217 43.30 -16.74 -52.18
N LYS A 218 44.25 -15.80 -52.16
CA LYS A 218 44.88 -15.31 -50.93
C LYS A 218 43.91 -14.58 -50.00
N GLU A 219 43.01 -13.76 -50.54
CA GLU A 219 41.96 -13.09 -49.75
C GLU A 219 41.01 -14.11 -49.11
N LYS A 220 40.53 -15.09 -49.89
CA LYS A 220 39.65 -16.15 -49.39
C LYS A 220 40.32 -17.06 -48.38
N GLN A 221 41.62 -17.34 -48.52
CA GLN A 221 42.39 -18.05 -47.49
C GLN A 221 42.46 -17.28 -46.17
N ARG A 222 42.70 -15.95 -46.23
CA ARG A 222 42.70 -15.11 -45.01
C ARG A 222 41.32 -15.06 -44.33
N GLU A 223 40.24 -14.96 -45.10
CA GLU A 223 38.87 -15.01 -44.57
C GLU A 223 38.54 -16.35 -43.91
N LEU A 224 39.04 -17.46 -44.46
CA LEU A 224 38.90 -18.80 -43.87
C LEU A 224 39.64 -18.90 -42.53
N GLU A 225 40.86 -18.39 -42.47
CA GLU A 225 41.66 -18.37 -41.22
C GLU A 225 41.00 -17.49 -40.15
N SER A 226 40.47 -16.31 -40.50
CA SER A 226 39.77 -15.44 -39.54
C SER A 226 38.48 -16.09 -39.02
N ASN A 227 37.68 -16.68 -39.90
CA ASN A 227 36.44 -17.35 -39.51
C ASN A 227 36.70 -18.59 -38.63
N SER A 228 37.81 -19.31 -38.87
CA SER A 228 38.22 -20.44 -38.03
C SER A 228 38.54 -19.99 -36.60
N VAL A 229 39.25 -18.87 -36.45
CA VAL A 229 39.62 -18.33 -35.13
C VAL A 229 38.39 -17.85 -34.36
N ASP A 230 37.44 -17.22 -35.03
CA ASP A 230 36.21 -16.76 -34.37
C ASP A 230 35.29 -17.92 -33.99
N TYR A 231 35.23 -18.98 -34.81
CA TYR A 231 34.53 -20.22 -34.46
C TYR A 231 35.11 -20.89 -33.21
N GLU A 232 36.44 -20.95 -33.07
CA GLU A 232 37.09 -21.48 -31.87
C GLU A 232 36.78 -20.65 -30.62
N LYS A 233 36.77 -19.32 -30.73
CA LYS A 233 36.38 -18.43 -29.61
C LYS A 233 34.93 -18.68 -29.20
N ASP A 234 34.01 -18.75 -30.14
CA ASP A 234 32.60 -18.99 -29.85
C ASP A 234 32.37 -20.36 -29.19
N GLN A 235 33.09 -21.39 -29.65
CA GLN A 235 33.05 -22.72 -29.04
C GLN A 235 33.54 -22.68 -27.58
N THR A 236 34.64 -21.96 -27.29
CA THR A 236 35.12 -21.83 -25.91
C THR A 236 34.12 -21.06 -25.02
N ASN A 237 33.52 -19.98 -25.54
CA ASN A 237 32.50 -19.21 -24.83
C ASN A 237 31.27 -20.05 -24.49
N LEU A 238 30.79 -20.86 -25.44
CA LEU A 238 29.66 -21.76 -25.24
C LEU A 238 29.95 -22.78 -24.13
N THR A 239 31.14 -23.39 -24.13
CA THR A 239 31.51 -24.34 -23.06
C THR A 239 31.60 -23.69 -21.68
N ASN A 240 32.06 -22.43 -21.59
CA ASN A 240 32.11 -21.69 -20.35
C ASN A 240 30.71 -21.33 -19.84
N LYS A 241 29.81 -20.87 -20.73
CA LYS A 241 28.41 -20.59 -20.38
C LYS A 241 27.66 -21.86 -19.96
N GLN A 242 27.92 -23.00 -20.59
CA GLN A 242 27.33 -24.26 -20.16
C GLN A 242 27.78 -24.66 -18.74
N LYS A 243 29.04 -24.41 -18.37
CA LYS A 243 29.55 -24.65 -17.01
C LYS A 243 28.89 -23.71 -15.99
N GLU A 244 28.74 -22.43 -16.31
CA GLU A 244 28.04 -21.46 -15.46
C GLU A 244 26.59 -21.87 -15.22
N VAL A 245 25.86 -22.25 -16.27
CA VAL A 245 24.47 -22.71 -16.18
C VAL A 245 24.36 -23.95 -15.29
N ASN A 246 25.22 -24.95 -15.49
CA ASN A 246 25.23 -26.15 -14.66
C ASN A 246 25.54 -25.84 -13.19
N ALA A 247 26.46 -24.91 -12.91
CA ALA A 247 26.77 -24.47 -11.54
C ALA A 247 25.57 -23.77 -10.87
N LEU A 248 24.85 -22.93 -11.63
CA LEU A 248 23.63 -22.29 -11.17
C LEU A 248 22.51 -23.30 -10.92
N GLU A 249 22.32 -24.28 -11.80
CA GLU A 249 21.33 -25.34 -11.60
C GLU A 249 21.61 -26.19 -10.36
N VAL A 250 22.87 -26.55 -10.10
CA VAL A 250 23.25 -27.26 -8.88
C VAL A 250 22.99 -26.40 -7.65
N SER A 251 23.27 -25.10 -7.72
CA SER A 251 23.02 -24.16 -6.63
C SER A 251 21.51 -23.99 -6.38
N MET A 252 20.70 -23.93 -7.44
CA MET A 252 19.24 -23.89 -7.35
C MET A 252 18.66 -25.17 -6.74
N LYS A 253 19.17 -26.35 -7.13
CA LYS A 253 18.77 -27.64 -6.53
C LYS A 253 19.14 -27.72 -5.04
N LYS A 254 20.28 -27.16 -4.62
CA LYS A 254 20.67 -27.08 -3.19
C LYS A 254 19.72 -26.23 -2.34
N LEU A 255 19.04 -25.25 -2.93
CA LEU A 255 18.11 -24.38 -2.20
C LEU A 255 16.83 -25.11 -1.76
N ASN A 256 16.57 -26.34 -2.25
CA ASN A 256 15.43 -27.20 -1.87
C ASN A 256 14.09 -26.44 -1.81
N PHE A 257 13.94 -25.42 -2.66
CA PHE A 257 12.77 -24.57 -2.66
C PHE A 257 11.63 -25.30 -3.38
N SER A 258 10.58 -25.62 -2.62
CA SER A 258 9.34 -26.17 -3.15
C SER A 258 8.22 -25.15 -2.95
N GLU A 259 7.70 -24.64 -4.07
CA GLU A 259 6.58 -23.70 -4.07
C GLU A 259 5.33 -24.33 -3.42
N GLU A 260 5.14 -25.64 -3.59
CA GLU A 260 4.07 -26.40 -2.92
C GLU A 260 4.23 -26.40 -1.40
N GLN A 261 5.44 -26.62 -0.88
CA GLN A 261 5.69 -26.56 0.56
C GLN A 261 5.48 -25.15 1.11
N LEU A 262 5.89 -24.11 0.38
CA LEU A 262 5.65 -22.74 0.78
C LEU A 262 4.15 -22.42 0.85
N ASN A 263 3.39 -22.83 -0.17
CA ASN A 263 1.94 -22.59 -0.24
C ASN A 263 1.20 -23.31 0.90
N THR A 264 1.54 -24.58 1.19
CA THR A 264 0.95 -25.30 2.32
C THR A 264 1.27 -24.65 3.68
N LEU A 265 2.47 -24.11 3.87
CA LEU A 265 2.83 -23.37 5.09
C LEU A 265 2.06 -22.05 5.20
N ILE A 266 1.85 -21.34 4.09
CA ILE A 266 1.05 -20.10 4.05
C ILE A 266 -0.40 -20.39 4.42
N GLU A 267 -0.99 -21.47 3.89
CA GLU A 267 -2.35 -21.88 4.22
C GLU A 267 -2.49 -22.27 5.69
N LYS A 268 -1.55 -23.08 6.22
CA LYS A 268 -1.52 -23.41 7.66
C LYS A 268 -1.40 -22.17 8.54
N LYS A 269 -0.57 -21.20 8.16
CA LYS A 269 -0.45 -19.91 8.86
C LYS A 269 -1.77 -19.14 8.85
N ARG A 270 -2.48 -19.12 7.71
CA ARG A 270 -3.80 -18.46 7.61
C ARG A 270 -4.83 -19.14 8.52
N ALA A 271 -4.90 -20.47 8.49
CA ALA A 271 -5.79 -21.25 9.36
C ALA A 271 -5.52 -21.00 10.85
N LEU A 272 -4.26 -21.12 11.27
CA LEU A 272 -3.85 -20.86 12.66
C LEU A 272 -4.17 -19.42 13.11
N ASN A 273 -4.01 -18.44 12.22
CA ASN A 273 -4.37 -17.05 12.53
C ASN A 273 -5.88 -16.85 12.69
N GLN A 274 -6.70 -17.56 11.91
CA GLN A 274 -8.15 -17.55 12.08
C GLN A 274 -8.54 -18.20 13.42
N ASP A 275 -7.91 -19.32 13.78
CA ASP A 275 -8.11 -19.98 15.08
C ASP A 275 -7.71 -19.06 16.25
N ILE A 276 -6.56 -18.37 16.14
CA ILE A 276 -6.11 -17.39 17.14
C ILE A 276 -7.12 -16.26 17.30
N ARG A 277 -7.69 -15.75 16.20
CA ARG A 277 -8.72 -14.69 16.26
C ARG A 277 -9.98 -15.20 16.97
N GLY A 278 -10.47 -16.38 16.58
CA GLY A 278 -11.65 -16.99 17.22
C GLY A 278 -11.43 -17.29 18.71
N LEU A 279 -10.23 -17.74 19.09
CA LEU A 279 -9.87 -17.95 20.51
C LEU A 279 -9.78 -16.62 21.27
N ARG A 280 -9.25 -15.56 20.65
CA ARG A 280 -9.22 -14.21 21.25
C ARG A 280 -10.62 -13.66 21.47
N GLU A 281 -11.52 -13.79 20.51
CA GLU A 281 -12.92 -13.37 20.64
C GLU A 281 -13.63 -14.12 21.77
N LYS A 282 -13.43 -15.44 21.88
CA LYS A 282 -13.96 -16.25 22.99
C LYS A 282 -13.39 -15.80 24.34
N LEU A 283 -12.10 -15.50 24.38
CA LEU A 283 -11.42 -15.02 25.59
C LEU A 283 -11.95 -13.63 25.98
N GLU A 284 -12.10 -12.71 25.03
CA GLU A 284 -12.64 -11.38 25.27
C GLU A 284 -14.09 -11.43 25.74
N HIS A 285 -14.92 -12.29 25.14
CA HIS A 285 -16.29 -12.52 25.59
C HIS A 285 -16.33 -13.08 27.02
N PHE A 286 -15.43 -14.00 27.37
CA PHE A 286 -15.29 -14.53 28.73
C PHE A 286 -14.86 -13.45 29.73
N GLU A 287 -13.85 -12.64 29.38
CA GLU A 287 -13.38 -11.51 30.20
C GLU A 287 -14.46 -10.45 30.39
N ALA A 288 -15.25 -10.14 29.36
CA ALA A 288 -16.37 -9.19 29.43
C ALA A 288 -17.45 -9.66 30.42
N ARG A 289 -17.76 -10.97 30.44
CA ARG A 289 -18.69 -11.55 31.40
C ARG A 289 -18.13 -11.62 32.83
N ARG A 290 -16.80 -11.73 32.98
CA ARG A 290 -16.12 -11.86 34.28
C ARG A 290 -14.94 -10.89 34.39
N PRO A 291 -15.20 -9.59 34.62
CA PRO A 291 -14.15 -8.56 34.61
C PRO A 291 -13.05 -8.79 35.64
N TYR A 292 -13.38 -9.39 36.80
CA TYR A 292 -12.44 -9.70 37.87
C TYR A 292 -11.34 -10.71 37.47
N THR A 293 -11.49 -11.38 36.32
CA THR A 293 -10.46 -12.28 35.79
C THR A 293 -9.41 -11.55 34.96
N LYS A 294 -9.70 -10.34 34.48
CA LYS A 294 -8.80 -9.55 33.64
C LYS A 294 -7.96 -8.63 34.52
N PHE A 295 -6.64 -8.74 34.37
CA PHE A 295 -5.69 -7.86 35.05
C PHE A 295 -4.77 -7.23 34.02
N CYS A 296 -4.83 -5.90 33.94
CA CYS A 296 -3.97 -5.08 33.10
C CYS A 296 -3.26 -4.08 34.01
N TYR A 297 -1.95 -4.03 33.93
CA TYR A 297 -1.13 -3.03 34.61
C TYR A 297 -0.14 -2.46 33.60
N THR A 298 0.16 -1.18 33.76
CA THR A 298 1.28 -0.53 33.08
C THR A 298 2.51 -0.67 33.94
N ASP A 299 3.67 -0.81 33.30
CA ASP A 299 4.93 -0.95 34.00
C ASP A 299 5.14 0.27 34.91
N PRO A 300 5.24 0.07 36.24
CA PRO A 300 5.36 1.18 37.18
C PRO A 300 6.72 1.89 37.07
N GLU A 301 7.75 1.20 36.59
CA GLU A 301 9.09 1.73 36.34
C GLU A 301 9.68 1.19 35.03
N VAL A 302 10.62 1.94 34.45
CA VAL A 302 11.25 1.62 33.15
C VAL A 302 12.00 0.28 33.15
N ASN A 303 12.52 -0.16 34.31
CA ASN A 303 13.23 -1.44 34.48
C ASN A 303 12.46 -2.43 35.38
N PHE A 304 11.14 -2.27 35.50
CA PHE A 304 10.34 -3.13 36.36
C PHE A 304 10.38 -4.60 35.93
N ASN A 305 10.63 -5.50 36.87
CA ASN A 305 10.65 -6.92 36.59
C ASN A 305 9.23 -7.51 36.53
N LYS A 306 8.71 -7.64 35.30
CA LYS A 306 7.38 -8.22 35.02
C LYS A 306 7.13 -9.62 35.63
N HIS A 307 8.19 -10.35 35.94
CA HIS A 307 8.08 -11.71 36.48
C HIS A 307 7.71 -11.76 37.97
N GLU A 308 7.80 -10.63 38.68
CA GLU A 308 7.40 -10.52 40.08
C GLU A 308 5.87 -10.53 40.23
N VAL A 309 5.16 -9.96 39.26
CA VAL A 309 3.69 -10.03 39.20
C VAL A 309 3.26 -11.36 38.59
N LYS A 310 2.70 -12.27 39.41
CA LYS A 310 2.21 -13.58 38.95
C LYS A 310 0.82 -13.52 38.35
N GLY A 311 0.04 -12.50 38.70
CA GLY A 311 -1.29 -12.23 38.16
C GLY A 311 -2.41 -12.59 39.14
N VAL A 312 -3.64 -12.70 38.62
CA VAL A 312 -4.83 -12.95 39.43
C VAL A 312 -4.86 -14.39 39.93
N VAL A 313 -5.19 -14.60 41.20
CA VAL A 313 -5.27 -15.93 41.84
C VAL A 313 -6.11 -16.92 41.02
N CYS A 314 -7.24 -16.47 40.47
CA CYS A 314 -8.12 -17.30 39.65
C CYS A 314 -7.48 -17.91 38.38
N ARG A 315 -6.43 -17.29 37.83
CA ARG A 315 -5.70 -17.81 36.65
C ARG A 315 -4.56 -18.76 37.00
N LEU A 316 -4.16 -18.79 38.28
CA LEU A 316 -3.00 -19.54 38.75
C LEU A 316 -3.35 -20.93 39.27
N ILE A 317 -4.61 -21.13 39.69
CA ILE A 317 -5.10 -22.38 40.22
C ILE A 317 -5.81 -23.16 39.11
N LYS A 318 -5.40 -24.41 38.89
CA LYS A 318 -6.09 -25.35 38.02
C LYS A 318 -6.79 -26.38 38.88
N CYS A 319 -8.07 -26.62 38.60
CA CYS A 319 -8.88 -27.60 39.29
C CYS A 319 -9.37 -28.62 38.25
N GLU A 320 -9.30 -29.91 38.57
CA GLU A 320 -9.73 -30.98 37.67
C GLU A 320 -11.26 -31.13 37.64
N ASP A 321 -11.93 -30.90 38.78
CA ASP A 321 -13.37 -31.13 38.93
C ASP A 321 -14.19 -29.83 39.07
N SER A 322 -15.27 -29.73 38.29
CA SER A 322 -16.15 -28.56 38.29
C SER A 322 -16.84 -28.32 39.64
N LYS A 323 -17.21 -29.38 40.37
CA LYS A 323 -17.83 -29.27 41.70
C LYS A 323 -16.85 -28.70 42.73
N SER A 324 -15.61 -29.12 42.67
CA SER A 324 -14.52 -28.62 43.53
C SER A 324 -14.19 -27.15 43.21
N CYS A 325 -14.28 -26.72 41.96
CA CYS A 325 -14.13 -25.31 41.58
C CYS A 325 -15.15 -24.41 42.29
N VAL A 326 -16.44 -24.78 42.27
CA VAL A 326 -17.51 -23.97 42.87
C VAL A 326 -17.35 -23.89 44.39
N ALA A 327 -16.96 -25.00 45.03
CA ALA A 327 -16.68 -25.02 46.47
C ALA A 327 -15.49 -24.13 46.84
N LEU A 328 -14.40 -24.19 46.06
CA LEU A 328 -13.21 -23.34 46.25
C LEU A 328 -13.50 -21.86 45.97
N GLU A 329 -14.28 -21.56 44.94
CA GLU A 329 -14.72 -20.19 44.63
C GLU A 329 -15.57 -19.61 45.78
N THR A 330 -16.48 -20.41 46.33
CA THR A 330 -17.31 -20.02 47.49
C THR A 330 -16.48 -19.83 48.75
N ALA A 331 -15.50 -20.71 49.01
CA ALA A 331 -14.63 -20.63 50.18
C ALA A 331 -13.63 -19.45 50.11
N ALA A 332 -13.10 -19.16 48.92
CA ALA A 332 -12.16 -18.07 48.70
C ALA A 332 -12.85 -16.70 48.57
N GLY A 333 -14.09 -16.66 48.11
CA GLY A 333 -14.89 -15.45 47.98
C GLY A 333 -14.18 -14.36 47.16
N ALA A 334 -14.15 -13.13 47.68
CA ALA A 334 -13.51 -12.01 46.99
C ALA A 334 -11.98 -12.15 46.81
N ARG A 335 -11.31 -13.08 47.52
CA ARG A 335 -9.85 -13.27 47.40
C ARG A 335 -9.44 -13.91 46.07
N VAL A 336 -10.40 -14.47 45.33
CA VAL A 336 -10.19 -15.05 44.00
C VAL A 336 -9.76 -13.99 42.97
N SER A 337 -10.11 -12.71 43.19
CA SER A 337 -9.72 -11.59 42.33
C SER A 337 -8.43 -10.89 42.76
N PHE A 338 -7.78 -11.34 43.82
CA PHE A 338 -6.54 -10.71 44.29
C PHE A 338 -5.38 -10.98 43.34
N ILE A 339 -4.47 -10.03 43.26
CA ILE A 339 -3.24 -10.12 42.47
C ILE A 339 -2.14 -10.65 43.37
N THR A 340 -1.37 -11.59 42.87
CA THR A 340 -0.19 -12.12 43.56
C THR A 340 1.07 -11.49 42.99
N TYR A 341 1.88 -10.96 43.89
CA TYR A 341 3.18 -10.36 43.63
C TYR A 341 4.19 -11.05 44.57
N LYS A 342 5.38 -11.35 44.07
CA LYS A 342 6.40 -12.11 44.79
C LYS A 342 7.37 -11.20 45.53
#